data_AF-X0U4Q1-F1
#
_entry.id   AF-X0U4Q1-F1
#
_cell.length_a   1.000
_cell.length_b   1.000
_cell.length_c   1.000
_cell.angle_alpha   90.00
_cell.angle_beta   90.00
_cell.angle_gamma   90.00
#
_symmetry.space_group_name_H-M   'P 1'
#
loop_
_entity.id
_entity.type
_entity.pdbx_description
1 polymer ?
#
loop_
_entity_poly.entity_id
_entity_poly.type
_entity_poly.pdbx_seq_one_letter_code
_entity_poly.pdbx_strand_id
1 'polypeptide(L)'
;LGPTHEEMITQLVKEEISSYKRLPLILYQIQTKFRDELRPRGGVIRAREFLMKDAYSFCRNEEELVSVYQLIKKAYEKIFSRCGLDWRVVKADSGPIGGKLSEEFIALANSGEDKIVQCEHCGCVAKLEKAEYESLEEAQAELEPMKEVSTPNTRTVREVSQFLHCRP
;
A
#
# COMPACT_ATOMS: atom_id res chain seq x y z
N LEU A 1 -6.19 -11.25 -20.91
CA LEU A 1 -5.75 -9.87 -20.63
C LEU A 1 -5.15 -9.86 -19.23
N GLY A 2 -3.87 -9.47 -19.08
CA GLY A 2 -3.17 -9.57 -17.80
C GLY A 2 -3.35 -8.32 -16.93
N PRO A 3 -3.79 -8.44 -15.66
CA PRO A 3 -3.81 -7.32 -14.71
C PRO A 3 -2.41 -6.95 -14.20
N THR A 4 -1.48 -7.91 -14.28
CA THR A 4 -0.06 -7.88 -13.94
C THR A 4 0.61 -9.14 -14.55
N HIS A 5 1.94 -9.31 -14.43
CA HIS A 5 2.71 -10.34 -15.15
C HIS A 5 3.73 -11.11 -14.28
N GLU A 6 3.55 -11.20 -12.97
CA GLU A 6 4.40 -11.97 -12.04
C GLU A 6 4.58 -13.41 -12.50
N GLU A 7 3.50 -14.08 -12.91
CA GLU A 7 3.54 -15.48 -13.35
C GLU A 7 4.25 -15.64 -14.69
N MET A 8 3.92 -14.77 -15.65
CA MET A 8 4.49 -14.83 -17.01
C MET A 8 5.99 -14.60 -17.00
N ILE A 9 6.45 -13.59 -16.25
CA ILE A 9 7.88 -13.27 -16.18
C ILE A 9 8.65 -14.30 -15.37
N THR A 10 8.03 -14.88 -14.33
CA THR A 10 8.61 -15.97 -13.56
C THR A 10 8.78 -17.22 -14.42
N GLN A 11 7.78 -17.56 -15.24
CA GLN A 11 7.87 -18.66 -16.17
C GLN A 11 8.99 -18.44 -17.20
N LEU A 12 9.06 -17.26 -17.81
CA LEU A 12 10.13 -16.92 -18.77
C LEU A 12 11.52 -17.07 -18.15
N VAL A 13 11.73 -16.51 -16.96
CA VAL A 13 13.03 -16.58 -16.29
C VAL A 13 13.38 -18.01 -15.88
N LYS A 14 12.39 -18.80 -15.46
CA LYS A 14 12.59 -20.22 -15.15
C LYS A 14 13.07 -21.03 -16.37
N GLU A 15 12.56 -20.71 -17.57
CA GLU A 15 12.92 -21.39 -18.82
C GLU A 15 14.30 -20.93 -19.35
N GLU A 16 14.62 -19.64 -19.23
CA GLU A 16 15.80 -19.03 -19.85
C GLU A 16 17.04 -18.93 -18.94
N ILE A 17 16.84 -18.89 -17.61
CA ILE A 17 17.91 -18.63 -16.64
C ILE A 17 18.15 -19.87 -15.78
N SER A 18 19.23 -20.59 -16.08
CA SER A 18 19.63 -21.82 -15.37
C SER A 18 20.84 -21.65 -14.44
N SER A 19 21.47 -20.47 -14.39
CA SER A 19 22.67 -20.22 -13.58
C SER A 19 22.58 -18.94 -12.77
N TYR A 20 22.95 -19.03 -11.48
CA TYR A 20 23.07 -17.88 -10.58
C TYR A 20 24.02 -16.79 -11.11
N LYS A 21 24.96 -17.14 -12.00
CA LYS A 21 25.91 -16.18 -12.61
C LYS A 21 25.23 -15.16 -13.52
N ARG A 22 23.97 -15.41 -13.92
CA ARG A 22 23.14 -14.48 -14.71
C ARG A 22 22.29 -13.56 -13.83
N LEU A 23 22.42 -13.66 -12.50
CA LEU A 23 21.71 -12.82 -11.53
C LEU A 23 22.67 -11.78 -10.92
N PRO A 24 22.16 -10.60 -10.51
CA PRO A 24 20.75 -10.19 -10.56
C PRO A 24 20.29 -9.81 -11.97
N LEU A 25 19.01 -10.05 -12.25
CA LEU A 25 18.35 -9.69 -13.51
C LEU A 25 17.16 -8.78 -13.22
N ILE A 26 17.04 -7.67 -13.95
CA ILE A 26 15.91 -6.75 -13.86
C ILE A 26 15.25 -6.67 -15.24
N LEU A 27 14.00 -7.11 -15.33
CA LEU A 27 13.20 -7.04 -16.56
C LEU A 27 12.05 -6.07 -16.32
N TYR A 28 11.73 -5.25 -17.32
CA TYR A 28 10.56 -4.37 -17.25
C TYR A 28 9.91 -4.24 -18.62
N GLN A 29 8.65 -3.86 -18.60
CA GLN A 29 7.91 -3.53 -19.81
C GLN A 29 7.05 -2.30 -19.56
N ILE A 30 6.60 -1.67 -20.64
CA ILE A 30 5.56 -0.63 -20.63
C ILE A 30 4.46 -1.19 -21.51
N GLN A 31 3.38 -1.64 -20.89
CA GLN A 31 2.37 -2.44 -21.59
C GLN A 31 0.98 -2.20 -20.97
N THR A 32 -0.03 -2.30 -21.82
CA THR A 32 -1.44 -2.12 -21.47
C THR A 32 -1.96 -3.25 -20.58
N LYS A 33 -2.43 -2.87 -19.39
CA LYS A 33 -3.02 -3.76 -18.39
C LYS A 33 -4.53 -3.63 -18.40
N PHE A 34 -5.17 -4.69 -17.92
CA PHE A 34 -6.62 -4.74 -17.77
C PHE A 34 -6.99 -5.19 -16.37
N ARG A 35 -7.84 -4.40 -15.70
CA ARG A 35 -8.45 -4.75 -14.42
C ARG A 35 -9.93 -4.49 -14.52
N ASP A 36 -10.76 -5.47 -14.16
CA ASP A 36 -12.21 -5.30 -14.17
C ASP A 36 -12.65 -4.51 -12.94
N GLU A 37 -12.35 -3.20 -12.98
CA GLU A 37 -12.69 -2.27 -11.92
C GLU A 37 -14.21 -2.09 -11.83
N LEU A 38 -14.75 -2.35 -10.63
CA LEU A 38 -16.18 -2.29 -10.35
C LEU A 38 -16.74 -0.88 -10.55
N ARG A 39 -15.96 0.15 -10.17
CA ARG A 39 -16.36 1.56 -10.30
C ARG A 39 -15.24 2.42 -10.91
N PRO A 40 -15.07 2.40 -12.24
CA PRO A 40 -14.12 3.27 -12.94
C PRO A 40 -14.49 4.74 -12.75
N ARG A 41 -13.50 5.59 -12.45
CA ARG A 41 -13.71 7.01 -12.15
C ARG A 41 -12.43 7.82 -12.32
N GLY A 42 -12.55 9.14 -12.38
CA GLY A 42 -11.38 10.02 -12.52
C GLY A 42 -10.63 9.90 -13.86
N GLY A 43 -11.32 9.41 -14.90
CA GLY A 43 -10.73 9.23 -16.22
C GLY A 43 -9.56 8.24 -16.20
N VAL A 44 -8.37 8.72 -16.55
CA VAL A 44 -7.14 7.91 -16.62
C VAL A 44 -6.64 7.45 -15.24
N ILE A 45 -7.11 8.06 -14.16
CA ILE A 45 -6.67 7.73 -12.79
C ILE A 45 -7.15 6.34 -12.36
N ARG A 46 -8.39 5.95 -12.72
CA ARG A 46 -8.96 4.65 -12.36
C ARG A 46 -9.85 4.11 -13.50
N ALA A 47 -9.18 3.49 -14.48
CA ALA A 47 -9.78 2.90 -15.67
C ALA A 47 -9.69 1.36 -15.66
N ARG A 48 -10.45 0.71 -16.55
CA ARG A 48 -10.38 -0.75 -16.75
C ARG A 48 -9.22 -1.19 -17.63
N GLU A 49 -8.81 -0.33 -18.55
CA GLU A 49 -7.65 -0.49 -19.41
C GLU A 49 -6.72 0.69 -19.18
N PHE A 50 -5.45 0.43 -18.88
CA PHE A 50 -4.49 1.48 -18.56
C PHE A 50 -3.06 1.05 -18.90
N LEU A 51 -2.20 2.03 -19.16
CA LEU A 51 -0.77 1.79 -19.39
C LEU A 51 -0.06 1.63 -18.05
N MET A 52 0.75 0.59 -17.91
CA MET A 52 1.57 0.38 -16.73
C MET A 52 3.00 0.03 -17.12
N LYS A 53 3.94 0.62 -16.38
CA LYS A 53 5.32 0.15 -16.33
C LYS A 53 5.48 -0.80 -15.13
N ASP A 54 5.58 -2.08 -15.41
CA ASP A 54 5.84 -3.16 -14.47
C ASP A 54 7.30 -3.64 -14.61
N ALA A 55 7.96 -3.87 -13.48
CA ALA A 55 9.34 -4.35 -13.43
C ALA A 55 9.47 -5.46 -12.39
N TYR A 56 10.28 -6.46 -12.74
CA TYR A 56 10.48 -7.68 -11.98
C TYR A 56 11.98 -7.95 -11.88
N SER A 57 12.47 -8.11 -10.66
CA SER A 57 13.88 -8.40 -10.39
C SER A 57 14.07 -9.78 -9.79
N PHE A 58 15.02 -10.53 -10.33
CA PHE A 58 15.41 -11.84 -9.86
C PHE A 58 16.82 -11.73 -9.27
N CYS A 59 16.96 -12.03 -7.98
CA CYS A 59 18.20 -11.89 -7.22
C CYS A 59 18.57 -13.23 -6.60
N ARG A 60 19.87 -13.50 -6.37
CA ARG A 60 20.29 -14.79 -5.79
C ARG A 60 20.13 -14.85 -4.27
N ASN A 61 20.07 -13.69 -3.62
CA ASN A 61 19.98 -13.54 -2.16
C ASN A 61 19.29 -12.22 -1.79
N GLU A 62 19.05 -12.04 -0.49
CA GLU A 62 18.33 -10.89 0.05
C GLU A 62 19.17 -9.60 -0.02
N GLU A 63 20.50 -9.67 0.11
CA GLU A 63 21.36 -8.49 0.00
C GLU A 63 21.32 -7.87 -1.41
N GLU A 64 21.31 -8.70 -2.44
CA GLU A 64 21.11 -8.24 -3.83
C GLU A 64 19.71 -7.69 -4.04
N LEU A 65 18.68 -8.33 -3.49
CA LEU A 65 17.30 -7.84 -3.56
C LEU A 65 17.20 -6.44 -2.96
N VAL A 66 17.77 -6.21 -1.77
CA VAL A 66 17.80 -4.89 -1.12
C VAL A 66 18.53 -3.87 -1.99
N SER A 67 19.67 -4.25 -2.58
CA SER A 67 20.45 -3.37 -3.46
C SER A 67 19.67 -2.98 -4.73
N VAL A 68 19.02 -3.94 -5.37
CA VAL A 68 18.18 -3.73 -6.56
C VAL A 68 16.93 -2.92 -6.21
N TYR A 69 16.31 -3.18 -5.06
CA TYR A 69 15.16 -2.42 -4.59
C TYR A 69 15.53 -0.93 -4.43
N GLN A 70 16.65 -0.63 -3.78
CA GLN A 70 17.13 0.75 -3.63
C GLN A 70 17.46 1.42 -4.97
N LEU A 71 18.01 0.66 -5.93
CA LEU A 71 18.24 1.14 -7.30
C LEU A 71 16.93 1.53 -7.98
N ILE A 72 15.91 0.67 -7.91
CA ILE A 72 14.59 0.92 -8.50
C ILE A 72 13.91 2.10 -7.80
N LYS A 73 13.95 2.16 -6.47
CA LYS A 73 13.43 3.29 -5.68
C LYS A 73 14.01 4.62 -6.18
N LYS A 74 15.34 4.74 -6.23
CA LYS A 74 16.03 5.93 -6.76
C LYS A 74 15.66 6.26 -8.21
N ALA A 75 15.39 5.25 -9.03
CA ALA A 75 14.91 5.47 -10.39
C ALA A 75 13.51 6.10 -10.41
N TYR A 76 12.58 5.62 -9.56
CA TYR A 76 11.23 6.20 -9.43
C TYR A 76 11.27 7.63 -8.87
N GLU A 77 12.11 7.89 -7.85
CA GLU A 77 12.34 9.25 -7.32
C GLU A 77 12.77 10.23 -8.42
N LYS A 78 13.67 9.79 -9.32
CA LYS A 78 14.11 10.58 -10.48
C LYS A 78 13.01 10.74 -11.52
N ILE A 79 12.22 9.69 -11.80
CA ILE A 79 11.12 9.73 -12.77
C ILE A 79 10.09 10.76 -12.32
N PHE A 80 9.58 10.66 -11.09
CA PHE A 80 8.53 11.56 -10.61
C PHE A 80 9.01 12.99 -10.41
N SER A 81 10.26 13.19 -9.97
CA SER A 81 10.89 14.52 -9.95
C SER A 81 10.98 15.14 -11.34
N ARG A 82 11.33 14.35 -12.37
CA ARG A 82 11.37 14.83 -13.77
C ARG A 82 9.98 15.09 -14.35
N CYS A 83 8.96 14.42 -13.86
CA CYS A 83 7.55 14.70 -14.19
C CYS A 83 7.02 15.98 -13.52
N GLY A 84 7.77 16.60 -12.60
CA GLY A 84 7.34 17.82 -11.90
C GLY A 84 6.21 17.60 -10.89
N LEU A 85 6.08 16.38 -10.36
CA LEU A 85 5.05 16.04 -9.38
C LEU A 85 5.52 16.41 -7.96
N ASP A 86 4.59 16.82 -7.09
CA ASP A 86 4.78 16.75 -5.65
C ASP A 86 4.38 15.35 -5.18
N TRP A 87 5.34 14.59 -4.67
CA TRP A 87 5.17 13.19 -4.33
C TRP A 87 5.84 12.82 -3.01
N ARG A 88 5.38 11.72 -2.41
CA ARG A 88 5.98 11.12 -1.21
C ARG A 88 6.09 9.61 -1.38
N VAL A 89 7.17 9.04 -0.85
CA VAL A 89 7.25 7.59 -0.62
C VAL A 89 6.56 7.29 0.70
N VAL A 90 5.63 6.35 0.71
CA VAL A 90 4.88 5.96 1.90
C VAL A 90 4.97 4.46 2.11
N LYS A 91 5.06 4.03 3.36
CA LYS A 91 4.94 2.60 3.69
C LYS A 91 3.53 2.13 3.40
N ALA A 92 3.41 1.02 2.68
CA ALA A 92 2.14 0.46 2.25
C ALA A 92 2.04 -1.02 2.64
N ASP A 93 0.84 -1.56 2.50
CA ASP A 93 0.65 -3.00 2.58
C ASP A 93 1.15 -3.66 1.28
N SER A 94 1.62 -4.91 1.37
CA SER A 94 2.00 -5.69 0.19
C SER A 94 0.77 -6.16 -0.59
N GLY A 95 -0.40 -6.15 0.06
CA GLY A 95 -1.68 -6.44 -0.56
C GLY A 95 -1.71 -7.82 -1.25
N PRO A 96 -2.50 -7.98 -2.33
CA PRO A 96 -2.73 -9.27 -2.98
C PRO A 96 -1.52 -9.81 -3.75
N ILE A 97 -0.52 -8.96 -4.07
CA ILE A 97 0.73 -9.38 -4.71
C ILE A 97 1.59 -10.19 -3.71
N GLY A 98 1.39 -9.97 -2.40
CA GLY A 98 2.19 -10.56 -1.35
C GLY A 98 3.59 -9.94 -1.26
N GLY A 99 4.37 -10.37 -0.26
CA GLY A 99 5.71 -9.84 0.00
C GLY A 99 5.85 -9.21 1.39
N LYS A 100 7.09 -8.87 1.76
CA LYS A 100 7.43 -8.39 3.12
C LYS A 100 7.52 -6.88 3.25
N LEU A 101 7.99 -6.20 2.21
CA LEU A 101 8.25 -4.76 2.20
C LEU A 101 7.56 -4.15 0.99
N SER A 102 6.72 -3.15 1.24
CA SER A 102 5.96 -2.43 0.22
C SER A 102 6.03 -0.93 0.49
N GLU A 103 6.38 -0.19 -0.56
CA GLU A 103 6.39 1.27 -0.56
C GLU A 103 5.59 1.75 -1.78
N GLU A 104 4.73 2.73 -1.56
CA GLU A 104 3.98 3.39 -2.62
C GLU A 104 4.54 4.80 -2.85
N PHE A 105 4.56 5.22 -4.12
CA PHE A 105 4.82 6.61 -4.49
C PHE A 105 3.49 7.31 -4.72
N ILE A 106 3.13 8.22 -3.82
CA ILE A 106 1.86 8.95 -3.85
C ILE A 106 2.11 10.37 -4.35
N ALA A 107 1.44 10.75 -5.44
CA ALA A 107 1.34 12.14 -5.84
C ALA A 107 0.32 12.87 -4.94
N LEU A 108 0.73 13.97 -4.32
CA LEU A 108 -0.11 14.69 -3.37
C LEU A 108 -1.19 15.49 -4.11
N ALA A 109 -2.45 15.20 -3.80
CA ALA A 109 -3.60 15.90 -4.36
C ALA A 109 -4.79 15.84 -3.41
N ASN A 110 -5.55 16.94 -3.30
CA ASN A 110 -6.78 16.99 -2.51
C ASN A 110 -7.86 16.01 -2.99
N SER A 111 -7.80 15.61 -4.27
CA SER A 111 -8.69 14.63 -4.89
C SER A 111 -8.18 13.19 -4.83
N GLY A 112 -7.06 12.93 -4.14
CA GLY A 112 -6.50 11.60 -3.99
C GLY A 112 -7.43 10.65 -3.23
N GLU A 113 -7.47 9.38 -3.62
CA GLU A 113 -8.29 8.37 -2.95
C GLU A 113 -7.61 7.80 -1.70
N ASP A 114 -6.28 7.79 -1.68
CA ASP A 114 -5.48 7.28 -0.58
C ASP A 114 -5.33 8.31 0.54
N LYS A 115 -5.51 7.85 1.78
CA LYS A 115 -5.20 8.62 3.00
C LYS A 115 -3.83 8.20 3.51
N ILE A 116 -2.93 9.17 3.62
CA ILE A 116 -1.61 8.99 4.21
C ILE A 116 -1.56 9.69 5.58
N VAL A 117 -0.81 9.11 6.51
CA VAL A 117 -0.53 9.70 7.81
C VAL A 117 0.96 9.91 7.94
N GLN A 118 1.33 11.03 8.56
CA GLN A 118 2.71 11.37 8.85
C GLN A 118 2.87 11.53 10.36
N CYS A 119 3.83 10.82 10.94
CA CYS A 119 4.21 11.03 12.32
C CYS A 119 5.07 12.29 12.42
N GLU A 120 4.64 13.26 13.22
CA GLU A 120 5.38 14.51 13.44
C GLU A 120 6.68 14.30 14.23
N HIS A 121 6.75 13.25 15.06
CA HIS A 121 7.92 12.99 15.90
C HIS A 121 9.05 12.26 15.16
N CYS A 122 8.74 11.22 14.37
CA CYS A 122 9.76 10.41 13.69
C CYS A 122 9.80 10.61 12.17
N GLY A 123 8.89 11.41 11.60
CA GLY A 123 8.82 11.69 10.17
C GLY A 123 8.37 10.51 9.30
N CYS A 124 7.99 9.37 9.90
CA CYS A 124 7.49 8.21 9.18
C CYS A 124 6.17 8.56 8.46
N VAL A 125 6.05 8.17 7.19
CA VAL A 125 4.82 8.33 6.41
C VAL A 125 4.32 6.96 5.98
N ALA A 126 3.06 6.67 6.26
CA ALA A 126 2.42 5.40 5.92
C ALA A 126 1.00 5.63 5.38
N LYS A 127 0.46 4.66 4.65
CA LYS A 127 -0.98 4.61 4.41
C LYS A 127 -1.71 4.43 5.74
N LEU A 128 -2.89 5.02 5.86
CA LEU A 128 -3.73 4.88 7.07
C LEU A 128 -3.96 3.42 7.45
N GLU A 129 -4.14 2.53 6.46
CA GLU A 129 -4.37 1.09 6.65
C GLU A 129 -3.15 0.35 7.23
N LYS A 130 -1.94 0.86 7.00
CA LYS A 130 -0.68 0.25 7.47
C LYS A 130 -0.06 0.98 8.66
N ALA A 131 -0.62 2.13 9.04
CA ALA A 131 -0.07 2.96 10.09
C ALA A 131 -0.12 2.23 11.45
N GLU A 132 1.06 2.04 12.04
CA GLU A 132 1.19 1.56 13.41
C GLU A 132 0.94 2.73 14.36
N TYR A 133 0.16 2.47 15.41
CA TYR A 133 -0.10 3.42 16.47
C TYR A 133 0.24 2.80 17.81
N GLU A 134 0.78 3.62 18.71
CA GLU A 134 0.96 3.21 20.09
C GLU A 134 -0.42 3.22 20.77
N SER A 135 -0.78 2.11 21.40
CA SER A 135 -1.99 2.07 22.22
C SER A 135 -1.77 2.98 23.42
N LEU A 136 -2.70 3.90 23.66
CA LEU A 136 -2.74 4.60 24.94
C LEU A 136 -2.91 3.56 26.04
N GLU A 137 -2.22 3.74 27.17
CA GLU A 137 -2.41 2.89 28.35
C GLU A 137 -3.92 2.81 28.67
N GLU A 138 -4.41 1.58 28.83
CA GLU A 138 -5.81 1.35 29.21
C GLU A 138 -6.09 2.10 30.50
N ALA A 139 -7.14 2.91 30.50
CA ALA A 139 -7.56 3.59 31.72
C ALA A 139 -7.83 2.54 32.80
N GLN A 140 -7.09 2.60 33.91
CA GLN A 140 -7.35 1.77 35.07
C GLN A 140 -8.71 2.16 35.66
N ALA A 141 -9.76 1.48 35.22
CA ALA A 141 -11.11 1.62 35.75
C ALA A 141 -11.41 0.44 36.67
N GLU A 142 -12.04 0.70 37.82
CA GLU A 142 -12.62 -0.36 38.63
C GLU A 142 -13.68 -1.10 37.80
N LEU A 143 -13.54 -2.42 37.69
CA LEU A 143 -14.46 -3.24 36.92
C LEU A 143 -15.80 -3.34 37.66
N GLU A 144 -16.80 -2.61 37.17
CA GLU A 144 -18.18 -2.77 37.63
C GLU A 144 -18.79 -4.09 37.12
N PRO A 145 -19.71 -4.70 37.89
CA PRO A 145 -20.45 -5.86 37.41
C PRO A 145 -21.29 -5.50 36.18
N MET A 146 -21.29 -6.38 35.18
CA MET A 146 -22.05 -6.22 33.94
C MET A 146 -23.55 -6.05 34.23
N LYS A 147 -24.16 -5.00 33.66
CA LYS A 147 -25.59 -4.70 33.80
C LYS A 147 -26.23 -4.57 32.43
N GLU A 148 -27.41 -5.17 32.27
CA GLU A 148 -28.22 -4.98 31.07
C GLU A 148 -28.98 -3.65 31.18
N VAL A 149 -28.89 -2.82 30.14
CA VAL A 149 -29.57 -1.52 30.06
C VAL A 149 -30.39 -1.49 28.77
N SER A 150 -31.68 -1.15 28.89
CA SER A 150 -32.54 -0.98 27.71
C SER A 150 -32.14 0.29 26.96
N THR A 151 -31.67 0.14 25.71
CA THR A 151 -31.30 1.25 24.81
C THR A 151 -32.24 1.31 23.59
N PRO A 152 -33.54 1.64 23.78
CA PRO A 152 -34.52 1.60 22.70
C PRO A 152 -34.20 2.64 21.61
N ASN A 153 -34.28 2.22 20.34
CA ASN A 153 -33.99 3.06 19.16
C ASN A 153 -32.56 3.62 19.07
N THR A 154 -31.63 3.13 19.89
CA THR A 154 -30.21 3.52 19.88
C THR A 154 -29.42 2.54 19.01
N ARG A 155 -28.81 3.01 17.92
CA ARG A 155 -28.19 2.16 16.88
C ARG A 155 -26.73 2.48 16.60
N THR A 156 -26.26 3.69 16.89
CA THR A 156 -24.88 4.11 16.63
C THR A 156 -24.09 4.30 17.92
N VAL A 157 -22.75 4.18 17.87
CA VAL A 157 -21.86 4.46 19.01
C VAL A 157 -22.17 5.83 19.60
N ARG A 158 -22.33 6.84 18.74
CA ARG A 158 -22.67 8.20 19.17
C ARG A 158 -23.99 8.27 19.94
N GLU A 159 -25.03 7.59 19.46
CA GLU A 159 -26.33 7.54 20.15
C GLU A 159 -26.22 6.82 21.49
N VAL A 160 -25.46 5.71 21.56
CA VAL A 160 -25.22 4.97 22.81
C VAL A 160 -24.46 5.82 23.81
N SER A 161 -23.36 6.47 23.39
CA SER A 161 -22.57 7.36 24.25
C SER A 161 -23.39 8.53 24.79
N GLN A 162 -24.26 9.11 23.96
CA GLN A 162 -25.17 10.17 24.40
C GLN A 162 -26.24 9.65 25.36
N PHE A 163 -26.84 8.50 25.07
CA PHE A 163 -27.88 7.88 25.89
C PHE A 163 -27.37 7.45 27.27
N LEU A 164 -26.16 6.90 27.32
CA LEU A 164 -25.49 6.44 28.54
C LEU A 164 -24.62 7.51 29.20
N HIS A 165 -24.58 8.72 28.62
CA HIS A 165 -23.76 9.84 29.08
C HIS A 165 -22.27 9.48 29.26
N CYS A 166 -21.73 8.65 28.38
CA CYS A 166 -20.33 8.23 28.38
C CYS A 166 -19.58 8.72 27.14
N ARG A 167 -18.26 8.52 27.12
CA ARG A 167 -17.43 8.88 25.96
C ARG A 167 -17.55 7.81 24.86
N PRO A 168 -17.56 8.19 23.57
CA PRO A 168 -17.46 7.27 22.44
C PRO A 168 -16.13 6.52 22.38
#